data_AF-A0AA38GAB3-F1
#
_entry.id   AF-A0AA38GAB3-F1
#
_cell.length_a   1.000
_cell.length_b   1.000
_cell.length_c   1.000
_cell.angle_alpha   90.00
_cell.angle_beta   90.00
_cell.angle_gamma   90.00
#
_symmetry.space_group_name_H-M   'P 1'
#
loop_
_entity.id
_entity.type
_entity.pdbx_description
1 polymer ?
#
loop_
_entity_poly.entity_id
_entity_poly.type
_entity_poly.pdbx_seq_one_letter_code
_entity_poly.pdbx_strand_id
1 'polypeptide(L)'
;MHPAAPLYSGGILVNPGFEDGTQGWTESIGNASLHIESENNGNKFIVASNRQMGYHSPSQKLENLSQDMKYTLSAWVQIRGNVSSAFVKATVGMDNTTYTCAGNVIARNGCWSFLKGGFVPDWSPFYAKLYFESNRTDVEILVDSVSLQPFTDEEWRLHQQDGIRMKRMRRVVIHVTDLHGNRLEKANVTVEQKSRQFPLGSAISQDILGNQLYQAWFVKRFNVAVFENELKWYSTERQRGKLNYRVADQMLAWCSANGILVRGHNIFWEDPKYLPSWVAKLDKEELQKAVNERIESLMTRYAGNFINWDVSNEMLHFSFYEDRLGSNASDGFYQAAQEIDPWTPMFMNDYNVIESCDDSEASVDAYIQRLIEIRASGRVMEGIGLESHFDKPNIPFVRAALEKLSTLGLPIWLTEVDVNANFDHQTQGFDQINEGIMKSSEDIGGRKGNARDETYISHDNGEKKNFVRKYGM
;
A
#
# COMPACT_ATOMS: atom_id res chain seq x y z
N MET A 1 0.59 14.99 -19.14
CA MET A 1 1.08 14.01 -20.14
C MET A 1 -0.09 13.69 -21.06
N HIS A 2 0.19 13.34 -22.32
CA HIS A 2 -0.87 12.84 -23.20
C HIS A 2 -1.19 11.38 -22.85
N PRO A 3 -2.42 10.91 -23.08
CA PRO A 3 -2.79 9.51 -22.90
C PRO A 3 -1.88 8.62 -23.75
N ALA A 4 -1.32 7.59 -23.12
CA ALA A 4 -0.72 6.49 -23.86
C ALA A 4 -1.82 5.59 -24.41
N ALA A 5 -1.52 4.87 -25.50
CA ALA A 5 -2.45 3.92 -26.10
C ALA A 5 -3.04 2.94 -25.04
N PRO A 6 -4.28 2.48 -25.23
CA PRO A 6 -4.93 1.60 -24.28
C PRO A 6 -4.09 0.33 -24.04
N LEU A 7 -3.91 -0.02 -22.77
CA LEU A 7 -3.24 -1.26 -22.39
C LEU A 7 -3.99 -2.47 -22.96
N TYR A 8 -3.26 -3.53 -23.34
CA TYR A 8 -3.82 -4.75 -23.91
C TYR A 8 -4.78 -4.51 -25.09
N SER A 9 -4.57 -3.43 -25.86
CA SER A 9 -5.46 -3.01 -26.94
C SER A 9 -6.91 -2.78 -26.50
N GLY A 10 -7.14 -2.42 -25.24
CA GLY A 10 -8.45 -2.22 -24.62
C GLY A 10 -9.04 -3.45 -23.92
N GLY A 11 -8.41 -4.62 -24.09
CA GLY A 11 -8.90 -5.89 -23.55
C GLY A 11 -10.24 -6.29 -24.16
N ILE A 12 -11.28 -6.41 -23.33
CA ILE A 12 -12.64 -6.78 -23.78
C ILE A 12 -13.48 -5.58 -24.26
N LEU A 13 -12.93 -4.36 -24.20
CA LEU A 13 -13.65 -3.15 -24.61
C LEU A 13 -13.57 -2.91 -26.11
N VAL A 14 -14.64 -2.34 -26.65
CA VAL A 14 -14.73 -1.86 -28.03
C VAL A 14 -14.35 -0.39 -28.09
N ASN A 15 -13.61 -0.01 -29.14
CA ASN A 15 -13.18 1.38 -29.40
C ASN A 15 -12.59 2.08 -28.16
N PRO A 16 -11.56 1.48 -27.52
CA PRO A 16 -11.02 1.94 -26.24
C PRO A 16 -10.31 3.30 -26.28
N GLY A 17 -9.85 3.72 -27.47
CA GLY A 17 -9.19 5.01 -27.72
C GLY A 17 -10.02 5.97 -28.57
N PHE A 18 -11.32 5.68 -28.77
CA PHE A 18 -12.28 6.61 -29.38
C PHE A 18 -11.98 7.05 -30.82
N GLU A 19 -11.15 6.29 -31.55
CA GLU A 19 -10.79 6.60 -32.94
C GLU A 19 -12.00 6.49 -33.89
N ASP A 20 -12.93 5.60 -33.58
CA ASP A 20 -14.16 5.31 -34.33
C ASP A 20 -15.40 6.02 -33.73
N GLY A 21 -15.21 7.23 -33.20
CA GLY A 21 -16.31 8.01 -32.64
C GLY A 21 -16.77 7.45 -31.29
N THR A 22 -18.09 7.41 -31.07
CA THR A 22 -18.70 6.84 -29.86
C THR A 22 -19.07 5.36 -30.02
N GLN A 23 -18.57 4.65 -31.04
CA GLN A 23 -18.96 3.26 -31.30
C GLN A 23 -18.75 2.37 -30.05
N GLY A 24 -19.81 1.69 -29.60
CA GLY A 24 -19.79 0.84 -28.40
C GLY A 24 -19.93 1.61 -27.08
N TRP A 25 -19.84 2.94 -27.09
CA TRP A 25 -19.98 3.79 -25.92
C TRP A 25 -21.28 4.57 -25.94
N THR A 26 -22.02 4.52 -24.84
CA THR A 26 -23.32 5.18 -24.67
C THR A 26 -23.35 5.94 -23.35
N GLU A 27 -24.39 6.71 -23.10
CA GLU A 27 -24.62 7.31 -21.78
C GLU A 27 -24.95 6.22 -20.75
N SER A 28 -24.38 6.36 -19.56
CA SER A 28 -24.51 5.39 -18.45
C SER A 28 -25.97 5.13 -18.06
N ILE A 29 -26.71 6.18 -17.72
CA ILE A 29 -28.16 6.31 -17.51
C ILE A 29 -28.46 7.83 -17.46
N GLY A 30 -29.45 8.35 -18.19
CA GLY A 30 -29.86 9.76 -18.14
C GLY A 30 -29.72 10.52 -19.47
N ASN A 31 -29.69 11.86 -19.40
CA ASN A 31 -29.58 12.78 -20.55
C ASN A 31 -28.27 13.59 -20.47
N ALA A 32 -27.12 12.92 -20.33
CA ALA A 32 -25.85 13.64 -20.49
C ALA A 32 -25.68 14.03 -21.97
N SER A 33 -24.60 14.70 -22.34
CA SER A 33 -24.24 14.82 -23.75
C SER A 33 -22.89 14.15 -23.96
N LEU A 34 -22.86 13.15 -24.83
CA LEU A 34 -21.63 12.49 -25.26
C LEU A 34 -21.19 12.95 -26.64
N HIS A 35 -19.94 13.39 -26.74
CA HIS A 35 -19.31 13.72 -28.00
C HIS A 35 -17.82 13.39 -27.95
N ILE A 36 -17.21 13.27 -29.12
CA ILE A 36 -15.75 13.10 -29.25
C ILE A 36 -15.12 14.47 -29.46
N GLU A 37 -14.04 14.71 -28.74
CA GLU A 37 -13.13 15.83 -29.00
C GLU A 37 -11.76 15.30 -29.44
N SER A 38 -10.93 16.18 -29.99
CA SER A 38 -9.58 15.82 -30.43
C SER A 38 -8.58 16.88 -29.98
N GLU A 39 -7.42 16.43 -29.50
CA GLU A 39 -6.28 17.29 -29.20
C GLU A 39 -5.48 17.61 -30.48
N ASN A 40 -4.65 18.66 -30.43
CA ASN A 40 -3.82 19.09 -31.56
C ASN A 40 -2.84 18.02 -32.07
N ASN A 41 -2.52 17.02 -31.26
CA ASN A 41 -1.65 15.89 -31.58
C ASN A 41 -2.39 14.75 -32.31
N GLY A 42 -3.70 14.88 -32.55
CA GLY A 42 -4.56 13.87 -33.17
C GLY A 42 -5.22 12.90 -32.20
N ASN A 43 -4.92 12.98 -30.90
CA ASN A 43 -5.53 12.14 -29.87
C ASN A 43 -7.03 12.41 -29.76
N LYS A 44 -7.86 11.37 -29.82
CA LYS A 44 -9.32 11.47 -29.67
C LYS A 44 -9.77 10.94 -28.31
N PHE A 45 -10.77 11.58 -27.72
CA PHE A 45 -11.30 11.19 -26.42
C PHE A 45 -12.78 11.50 -26.32
N ILE A 46 -13.48 10.78 -25.45
CA ILE A 46 -14.91 10.99 -25.22
C ILE A 46 -15.13 11.98 -24.08
N VAL A 47 -16.11 12.85 -24.24
CA VAL A 47 -16.50 13.86 -23.25
C VAL A 47 -17.94 13.62 -22.84
N ALA A 48 -18.20 13.60 -21.54
CA ALA A 48 -19.53 13.72 -20.97
C ALA A 48 -19.74 15.11 -20.38
N SER A 49 -20.61 15.89 -21.02
CA SER A 49 -21.03 17.22 -20.59
C SER A 49 -22.52 17.22 -20.20
N ASN A 50 -23.05 18.36 -19.75
CA ASN A 50 -24.44 18.53 -19.30
C ASN A 50 -24.88 17.48 -18.26
N ARG A 51 -23.96 17.12 -17.36
CA ARG A 51 -24.18 16.08 -16.34
C ARG A 51 -25.13 16.60 -15.26
N GLN A 52 -26.15 15.80 -14.91
CA GLN A 52 -27.14 16.15 -13.87
C GLN A 52 -27.04 15.25 -12.64
N MET A 53 -26.52 14.03 -12.81
CA MET A 53 -26.27 13.07 -11.74
C MET A 53 -24.81 12.64 -11.77
N GLY A 54 -24.29 12.17 -10.63
CA GLY A 54 -22.88 11.82 -10.50
C GLY A 54 -22.42 10.72 -11.45
N TYR A 55 -23.33 9.81 -11.81
CA TYR A 55 -23.06 8.72 -12.75
C TYR A 55 -23.22 9.08 -14.23
N HIS A 56 -23.76 10.24 -14.60
CA HIS A 56 -23.92 10.64 -16.01
C HIS A 56 -22.53 10.74 -16.68
N SER A 57 -22.17 9.77 -17.52
CA SER A 57 -20.82 9.65 -18.05
C SER A 57 -20.77 8.73 -19.27
N PRO A 58 -19.62 8.60 -19.95
CA PRO A 58 -19.42 7.58 -20.95
C PRO A 58 -19.54 6.21 -20.29
N SER A 59 -20.25 5.30 -20.95
CA SER A 59 -20.44 3.94 -20.50
C SER A 59 -20.31 2.94 -21.63
N GLN A 60 -19.94 1.71 -21.31
CA GLN A 60 -19.94 0.61 -22.26
C GLN A 60 -20.60 -0.61 -21.64
N LYS A 61 -21.51 -1.23 -22.40
CA LYS A 61 -22.12 -2.50 -22.02
C LYS A 61 -21.07 -3.60 -22.06
N LEU A 62 -20.96 -4.34 -20.98
CA LEU A 62 -20.11 -5.51 -20.83
C LEU A 62 -20.99 -6.76 -20.89
N GLU A 63 -20.64 -7.71 -21.73
CA GLU A 63 -21.34 -8.99 -21.85
C GLU A 63 -20.47 -10.11 -21.24
N ASN A 64 -21.13 -11.10 -20.64
CA ASN A 64 -20.50 -12.33 -20.14
C ASN A 64 -19.39 -12.10 -19.09
N LEU A 65 -19.60 -11.18 -18.15
CA LEU A 65 -18.74 -11.11 -16.97
C LEU A 65 -18.90 -12.41 -16.16
N SER A 66 -17.76 -13.04 -15.89
CA SER A 66 -17.71 -14.29 -15.15
C SER A 66 -17.58 -13.99 -13.67
N GLN A 67 -18.42 -14.61 -12.85
CA GLN A 67 -18.27 -14.58 -11.40
C GLN A 67 -16.89 -15.14 -11.01
N ASP A 68 -16.28 -14.56 -9.99
CA ASP A 68 -14.95 -14.89 -9.46
C ASP A 68 -13.77 -14.68 -10.43
N MET A 69 -14.01 -14.30 -11.69
CA MET A 69 -12.97 -13.88 -12.62
C MET A 69 -12.38 -12.55 -12.19
N LYS A 70 -11.06 -12.41 -12.28
CA LYS A 70 -10.37 -11.18 -11.94
C LYS A 70 -10.31 -10.27 -13.16
N TYR A 71 -10.60 -8.99 -12.97
CA TYR A 71 -10.51 -7.97 -14.02
C TYR A 71 -9.59 -6.85 -13.58
N THR A 72 -8.68 -6.43 -14.46
CA THR A 72 -7.89 -5.20 -14.28
C THR A 72 -8.42 -4.10 -15.19
N LEU A 73 -8.54 -2.89 -14.63
CA LEU A 73 -9.02 -1.71 -15.32
C LEU A 73 -7.91 -0.65 -15.34
N SER A 74 -7.76 0.03 -16.48
CA SER A 74 -7.06 1.31 -16.56
C SER A 74 -7.77 2.28 -17.48
N ALA A 75 -7.66 3.57 -17.21
CA ALA A 75 -8.14 4.63 -18.10
C ALA A 75 -7.32 5.91 -17.87
N TRP A 76 -7.28 6.77 -18.88
CA TRP A 76 -6.91 8.16 -18.68
C TRP A 76 -8.17 8.98 -18.48
N VAL A 77 -8.18 9.79 -17.41
CA VAL A 77 -9.34 10.58 -17.02
C VAL A 77 -8.91 12.02 -16.80
N GLN A 78 -9.67 12.94 -17.36
CA GLN A 78 -9.53 14.38 -17.14
C GLN A 78 -10.90 14.95 -16.77
N ILE A 79 -10.90 16.08 -16.06
CA ILE A 79 -12.13 16.87 -15.87
C ILE A 79 -12.01 18.23 -16.54
N ARG A 80 -13.15 18.87 -16.80
CA ARG A 80 -13.21 20.28 -17.22
C ARG A 80 -14.31 20.99 -16.45
N GLY A 81 -14.01 22.13 -15.85
CA GLY A 81 -14.95 22.90 -15.03
C GLY A 81 -14.27 23.99 -14.22
N ASN A 82 -14.96 24.56 -13.23
CA ASN A 82 -14.42 25.63 -12.37
C ASN A 82 -13.75 25.10 -11.09
N VAL A 83 -13.02 23.98 -11.20
CA VAL A 83 -12.21 23.40 -10.12
C VAL A 83 -10.90 22.85 -10.66
N SER A 84 -9.92 22.70 -9.77
CA SER A 84 -8.59 22.16 -10.10
C SER A 84 -8.61 20.63 -10.24
N SER A 85 -9.44 19.93 -9.45
CA SER A 85 -9.54 18.47 -9.46
C SER A 85 -10.90 17.99 -8.93
N ALA A 86 -11.23 16.72 -9.19
CA ALA A 86 -12.37 16.02 -8.62
C ALA A 86 -12.07 14.52 -8.50
N PHE A 87 -12.64 13.88 -7.48
CA PHE A 87 -12.64 12.43 -7.37
C PHE A 87 -13.50 11.83 -8.49
N VAL A 88 -12.92 10.91 -9.26
CA VAL A 88 -13.61 10.14 -10.30
C VAL A 88 -13.40 8.66 -10.05
N LYS A 89 -14.49 7.91 -10.04
CA LYS A 89 -14.51 6.46 -9.86
C LYS A 89 -14.98 5.79 -11.14
N ALA A 90 -14.36 4.69 -11.51
CA ALA A 90 -14.90 3.78 -12.50
C ALA A 90 -15.72 2.70 -11.79
N THR A 91 -16.93 2.46 -12.27
CA THR A 91 -17.90 1.56 -11.65
C THR A 91 -18.38 0.56 -12.68
N VAL A 92 -18.53 -0.68 -12.24
CA VAL A 92 -19.09 -1.76 -13.04
C VAL A 92 -20.35 -2.26 -12.34
N GLY A 93 -21.50 -2.15 -12.99
CA GLY A 93 -22.78 -2.54 -12.38
C GLY A 93 -23.91 -2.77 -13.39
N MET A 94 -24.97 -3.42 -12.93
CA MET A 94 -26.17 -3.67 -13.74
C MET A 94 -27.17 -2.52 -13.64
N ASP A 95 -27.28 -1.98 -12.43
CA ASP A 95 -28.21 -0.93 -12.01
C ASP A 95 -27.63 -0.22 -10.76
N ASN A 96 -28.43 0.65 -10.14
CA ASN A 96 -28.01 1.44 -8.98
C ASN A 96 -27.91 0.62 -7.67
N THR A 97 -28.24 -0.66 -7.67
CA THR A 97 -28.23 -1.53 -6.49
C THR A 97 -27.16 -2.61 -6.54
N THR A 98 -26.78 -3.04 -7.75
CA THR A 98 -25.75 -4.07 -7.94
C THR A 98 -24.60 -3.51 -8.75
N TYR A 99 -23.56 -3.03 -8.05
CA TYR A 99 -22.37 -2.44 -8.64
C TYR A 99 -21.12 -2.73 -7.79
N THR A 100 -19.95 -2.61 -8.42
CA THR A 100 -18.64 -2.65 -7.77
C THR A 100 -17.77 -1.51 -8.27
N CYS A 101 -16.98 -0.93 -7.37
CA CYS A 101 -15.88 -0.06 -7.76
C CYS A 101 -14.82 -0.86 -8.53
N ALA A 102 -14.38 -0.32 -9.66
CA ALA A 102 -13.37 -0.91 -10.54
C ALA A 102 -12.05 -0.12 -10.54
N GLY A 103 -12.01 1.04 -9.88
CA GLY A 103 -10.82 1.89 -9.73
C GLY A 103 -11.22 3.33 -9.48
N ASN A 104 -10.30 4.13 -8.94
CA ASN A 104 -10.52 5.55 -8.69
C ASN A 104 -9.29 6.40 -9.05
N VAL A 105 -9.52 7.71 -9.16
CA VAL A 105 -8.48 8.71 -9.44
C VAL A 105 -8.93 10.09 -8.96
N ILE A 106 -7.99 10.93 -8.53
CA ILE A 106 -8.19 12.38 -8.45
C ILE A 106 -7.89 12.97 -9.84
N ALA A 107 -8.94 13.14 -10.64
CA ALA A 107 -8.84 13.68 -12.00
C ALA A 107 -8.60 15.19 -11.95
N ARG A 108 -7.66 15.69 -12.75
CA ARG A 108 -7.27 17.10 -12.77
C ARG A 108 -7.89 17.85 -13.94
N ASN A 109 -8.07 19.15 -13.77
CA ASN A 109 -8.50 20.03 -14.84
C ASN A 109 -7.32 20.36 -15.77
N GLY A 110 -7.51 20.17 -17.07
CA GLY A 110 -6.48 20.44 -18.08
C GLY A 110 -5.33 19.42 -18.14
N CYS A 111 -5.37 18.37 -17.32
CA CYS A 111 -4.33 17.35 -17.23
C CYS A 111 -4.94 15.96 -17.12
N TRP A 112 -4.47 15.04 -17.97
CA TRP A 112 -4.81 13.62 -17.87
C TRP A 112 -4.23 12.98 -16.61
N SER A 113 -5.11 12.40 -15.80
CA SER A 113 -4.79 11.58 -14.63
C SER A 113 -4.99 10.10 -14.97
N PHE A 114 -4.08 9.24 -14.51
CA PHE A 114 -4.16 7.79 -14.76
C PHE A 114 -4.99 7.09 -13.69
N LEU A 115 -6.16 6.58 -14.07
CA LEU A 115 -7.00 5.71 -13.27
C LEU A 115 -6.53 4.28 -13.46
N LYS A 116 -6.33 3.57 -12.34
CA LYS A 116 -5.99 2.15 -12.34
C LYS A 116 -6.74 1.44 -11.23
N GLY A 117 -7.21 0.24 -11.50
CA GLY A 117 -7.90 -0.57 -10.51
C GLY A 117 -8.18 -1.98 -11.02
N GLY A 118 -9.18 -2.59 -10.41
CA GLY A 118 -9.73 -3.86 -10.83
C GLY A 118 -10.81 -4.33 -9.87
N PHE A 119 -11.46 -5.43 -10.24
CA PHE A 119 -12.55 -5.98 -9.46
C PHE A 119 -12.68 -7.49 -9.70
N VAL A 120 -13.42 -8.13 -8.81
CA VAL A 120 -13.83 -9.52 -8.90
C VAL A 120 -15.35 -9.53 -8.72
N PRO A 121 -16.14 -9.81 -9.76
CA PRO A 121 -17.59 -9.90 -9.64
C PRO A 121 -17.96 -11.05 -8.69
N ASP A 122 -18.78 -10.75 -7.69
CA ASP A 122 -19.49 -11.75 -6.87
C ASP A 122 -20.85 -12.15 -7.49
N TRP A 123 -21.15 -11.58 -8.65
CA TRP A 123 -22.32 -11.84 -9.47
C TRP A 123 -21.92 -12.25 -10.90
N SER A 124 -22.76 -13.01 -11.60
CA SER A 124 -22.59 -13.35 -13.02
C SER A 124 -23.80 -12.86 -13.81
N PRO A 125 -23.74 -11.66 -14.41
CA PRO A 125 -24.92 -11.11 -15.02
C PRO A 125 -24.95 -11.45 -16.51
N PHE A 126 -26.13 -11.40 -17.11
CA PHE A 126 -26.22 -11.45 -18.56
C PHE A 126 -25.56 -10.22 -19.21
N TYR A 127 -25.59 -9.07 -18.53
CA TYR A 127 -24.88 -7.86 -18.92
C TYR A 127 -24.54 -6.99 -17.70
N ALA A 128 -23.50 -6.17 -17.80
CA ALA A 128 -23.21 -5.06 -16.89
C ALA A 128 -22.85 -3.81 -17.71
N LYS A 129 -22.62 -2.69 -17.05
CA LYS A 129 -22.09 -1.47 -17.65
C LYS A 129 -20.84 -1.05 -16.89
N LEU A 130 -19.77 -0.76 -17.63
CA LEU A 130 -18.67 0.08 -17.14
C LEU A 130 -19.06 1.54 -17.35
N TYR A 131 -18.94 2.37 -16.33
CA TYR A 131 -19.18 3.81 -16.41
C TYR A 131 -18.30 4.56 -15.40
N PHE A 132 -18.25 5.89 -15.51
CA PHE A 132 -17.47 6.75 -14.63
C PHE A 132 -18.37 7.64 -13.77
N GLU A 133 -17.95 7.96 -12.56
CA GLU A 133 -18.76 8.68 -11.60
C GLU A 133 -17.95 9.76 -10.88
N SER A 134 -18.59 10.89 -10.63
CA SER A 134 -18.05 11.91 -9.73
C SER A 134 -19.21 12.58 -8.98
N ASN A 135 -19.02 12.87 -7.70
CA ASN A 135 -19.98 13.66 -6.91
C ASN A 135 -20.12 15.11 -7.43
N ARG A 136 -19.15 15.58 -8.23
CA ARG A 136 -19.20 16.86 -8.94
C ARG A 136 -19.94 16.70 -10.25
N THR A 137 -21.18 17.17 -10.31
CA THR A 137 -21.97 17.21 -11.56
C THR A 137 -21.71 18.47 -12.37
N ASP A 138 -21.08 19.48 -11.78
CA ASP A 138 -20.69 20.75 -12.40
C ASP A 138 -19.41 20.68 -13.25
N VAL A 139 -18.82 19.49 -13.38
CA VAL A 139 -17.64 19.24 -14.22
C VAL A 139 -17.99 18.27 -15.35
N GLU A 140 -17.36 18.46 -16.50
CA GLU A 140 -17.31 17.47 -17.57
C GLU A 140 -16.34 16.34 -17.17
N ILE A 141 -16.63 15.11 -17.60
CA ILE A 141 -15.71 13.98 -17.48
C ILE A 141 -15.20 13.62 -18.87
N LEU A 142 -13.88 13.65 -19.03
CA LEU A 142 -13.18 13.29 -20.25
C LEU A 142 -12.48 11.96 -20.01
N VAL A 143 -12.64 11.01 -20.93
CA VAL A 143 -12.07 9.66 -20.81
C VAL A 143 -11.36 9.27 -22.09
N ASP A 144 -10.20 8.64 -21.92
CA ASP A 144 -9.40 8.11 -23.02
C ASP A 144 -8.76 6.76 -22.63
N SER A 145 -8.45 5.95 -23.65
CA SER A 145 -7.54 4.82 -23.59
C SER A 145 -7.90 3.83 -22.47
N VAL A 146 -9.17 3.44 -22.47
CA VAL A 146 -9.75 2.54 -21.48
C VAL A 146 -9.36 1.10 -21.79
N SER A 147 -8.96 0.35 -20.78
CA SER A 147 -8.67 -1.08 -20.90
C SER A 147 -9.35 -1.83 -19.77
N LEU A 148 -10.05 -2.91 -20.12
CA LEU A 148 -10.59 -3.87 -19.17
C LEU A 148 -10.13 -5.27 -19.59
N GLN A 149 -9.27 -5.91 -18.80
CA GLN A 149 -8.66 -7.19 -19.15
C GLN A 149 -8.99 -8.25 -18.09
N PRO A 150 -9.68 -9.35 -18.45
CA PRO A 150 -9.84 -10.50 -17.56
C PRO A 150 -8.52 -11.25 -17.42
N PHE A 151 -8.33 -11.87 -16.26
CA PHE A 151 -7.27 -12.83 -16.00
C PHE A 151 -7.69 -13.85 -14.94
N THR A 152 -7.16 -15.06 -15.07
CA THR A 152 -7.45 -16.20 -14.21
C THR A 152 -6.53 -16.24 -12.98
N ASP A 153 -6.91 -17.07 -12.01
CA ASP A 153 -6.05 -17.42 -10.88
C ASP A 153 -4.74 -18.08 -11.31
N GLU A 154 -4.77 -18.86 -12.38
CA GLU A 154 -3.56 -19.50 -12.92
C GLU A 154 -2.61 -18.46 -13.51
N GLU A 155 -3.12 -17.54 -14.34
CA GLU A 155 -2.32 -16.43 -14.88
C GLU A 155 -1.76 -15.54 -13.77
N TRP A 156 -2.54 -15.28 -12.71
CA TRP A 156 -2.07 -14.56 -11.53
C TRP A 156 -0.91 -15.29 -10.84
N ARG A 157 -1.05 -16.59 -10.56
CA ARG A 157 0.00 -17.41 -9.93
C ARG A 157 1.23 -17.54 -10.80
N LEU A 158 1.08 -17.70 -12.12
CA LEU A 158 2.21 -17.75 -13.05
C LEU A 158 2.97 -16.42 -13.07
N HIS A 159 2.26 -15.30 -13.10
CA HIS A 159 2.88 -13.97 -13.03
C HIS A 159 3.67 -13.77 -11.73
N GLN A 160 3.12 -14.23 -10.60
CA GLN A 160 3.77 -14.23 -9.29
C GLN A 160 5.04 -15.09 -9.27
N GLN A 161 4.96 -16.34 -9.76
CA GLN A 161 6.11 -17.25 -9.83
C GLN A 161 7.23 -16.70 -10.72
N ASP A 162 6.87 -16.09 -11.85
CA ASP A 162 7.82 -15.39 -12.71
C ASP A 162 8.47 -14.21 -11.97
N GLY A 163 7.70 -13.43 -11.22
CA GLY A 163 8.21 -12.36 -10.37
C GLY A 163 9.23 -12.86 -9.33
N ILE A 164 8.87 -13.92 -8.60
CA ILE A 164 9.76 -14.58 -7.62
C ILE A 164 11.03 -15.07 -8.30
N ARG A 165 10.91 -15.76 -9.44
CA ARG A 165 12.05 -16.28 -10.19
C ARG A 165 13.00 -15.17 -10.64
N MET A 166 12.44 -14.05 -11.11
CA MET A 166 13.23 -12.94 -11.68
C MET A 166 13.83 -12.01 -10.64
N LYS A 167 13.20 -11.86 -9.47
CA LYS A 167 13.58 -10.86 -8.46
C LYS A 167 14.13 -11.47 -7.17
N ARG A 168 13.62 -12.64 -6.75
CA ARG A 168 13.92 -13.25 -5.44
C ARG A 168 14.76 -14.53 -5.54
N MET A 169 14.90 -15.10 -6.72
CA MET A 169 15.76 -16.26 -6.95
C MET A 169 17.07 -15.86 -7.63
N ARG A 170 18.12 -16.61 -7.31
CA ARG A 170 19.44 -16.52 -7.94
C ARG A 170 20.03 -17.91 -8.10
N ARG A 171 20.80 -18.12 -9.17
CA ARG A 171 21.52 -19.38 -9.34
C ARG A 171 22.69 -19.40 -8.36
N VAL A 172 22.73 -20.42 -7.52
CA VAL A 172 23.84 -20.68 -6.59
C VAL A 172 24.57 -21.92 -7.07
N VAL A 173 25.90 -21.85 -7.16
CA VAL A 173 26.75 -23.00 -7.47
C VAL A 173 27.50 -23.40 -6.21
N ILE A 174 27.30 -24.65 -5.78
CA ILE A 174 27.96 -25.22 -4.61
C ILE A 174 29.09 -26.12 -5.09
N HIS A 175 30.33 -25.75 -4.78
CA HIS A 175 31.51 -26.56 -5.06
C HIS A 175 31.89 -27.34 -3.79
N VAL A 176 31.90 -28.66 -3.90
CA VAL A 176 32.29 -29.57 -2.81
C VAL A 176 33.64 -30.18 -3.18
N THR A 177 34.65 -29.93 -2.35
CA THR A 177 36.02 -30.41 -2.59
C THR A 177 36.57 -31.15 -1.38
N ASP A 178 37.53 -32.03 -1.63
CA ASP A 178 38.38 -32.61 -0.59
C ASP A 178 39.38 -31.57 -0.05
N LEU A 179 40.21 -31.99 0.91
CA LEU A 179 41.25 -31.15 1.52
C LEU A 179 42.36 -30.72 0.54
N HIS A 180 42.47 -31.39 -0.61
CA HIS A 180 43.46 -31.07 -1.66
C HIS A 180 42.85 -30.22 -2.78
N GLY A 181 41.58 -29.82 -2.66
CA GLY A 181 40.87 -29.05 -3.68
C GLY A 181 40.31 -29.88 -4.83
N ASN A 182 40.37 -31.21 -4.76
CA ASN A 182 39.78 -32.07 -5.78
C ASN A 182 38.26 -32.12 -5.57
N ARG A 183 37.51 -32.12 -6.68
CA ARG A 183 36.05 -32.24 -6.65
C ARG A 183 35.65 -33.58 -6.03
N LEU A 184 34.77 -33.54 -5.02
CA LEU A 184 34.13 -34.73 -4.49
C LEU A 184 32.95 -35.12 -5.38
N GLU A 185 33.04 -36.28 -6.02
CA GLU A 185 31.93 -36.86 -6.77
C GLU A 185 30.90 -37.48 -5.83
N LYS A 186 29.60 -37.36 -6.19
CA LYS A 186 28.47 -37.97 -5.45
C LYS A 186 28.34 -37.52 -3.98
N ALA A 187 28.83 -36.34 -3.63
CA ALA A 187 28.63 -35.77 -2.30
C ALA A 187 27.14 -35.46 -2.04
N ASN A 188 26.66 -35.81 -0.84
CA ASN A 188 25.32 -35.45 -0.39
C ASN A 188 25.35 -34.02 0.20
N VAL A 189 24.51 -33.13 -0.34
CA VAL A 189 24.38 -31.74 0.12
C VAL A 189 22.97 -31.51 0.63
N THR A 190 22.84 -30.96 1.84
CA THR A 190 21.56 -30.49 2.40
C THR A 190 21.63 -28.98 2.59
N VAL A 191 20.59 -28.27 2.15
CA VAL A 191 20.47 -26.82 2.30
C VAL A 191 19.26 -26.53 3.17
N GLU A 192 19.45 -25.71 4.21
CA GLU A 192 18.41 -25.32 5.16
C GLU A 192 18.36 -23.79 5.27
N GLN A 193 17.19 -23.20 5.08
CA GLN A 193 17.00 -21.75 5.26
C GLN A 193 16.98 -21.41 6.75
N LYS A 194 17.93 -20.60 7.21
CA LYS A 194 18.04 -20.18 8.63
C LYS A 194 17.28 -18.90 8.97
N SER A 195 17.12 -17.99 8.01
CA SER A 195 16.42 -16.72 8.21
C SER A 195 15.85 -16.18 6.90
N ARG A 196 15.01 -15.15 7.01
CA ARG A 196 14.47 -14.38 5.89
C ARG A 196 15.20 -13.04 5.82
N GLN A 197 15.37 -12.53 4.61
CA GLN A 197 15.98 -11.21 4.38
C GLN A 197 14.97 -10.08 4.62
N PHE A 198 13.67 -10.33 4.46
CA PHE A 198 12.63 -9.31 4.54
C PHE A 198 11.91 -9.30 5.90
N PRO A 199 11.38 -8.13 6.32
CA PRO A 199 10.45 -7.99 7.44
C PRO A 199 9.21 -8.87 7.27
N LEU A 200 9.01 -9.81 8.19
CA LEU A 200 7.75 -10.52 8.36
C LEU A 200 7.39 -10.47 9.84
N GLY A 201 6.34 -9.70 10.15
CA GLY A 201 6.01 -9.36 11.53
C GLY A 201 4.56 -9.64 11.92
N SER A 202 4.29 -9.42 13.20
CA SER A 202 2.96 -9.49 13.79
C SER A 202 2.89 -8.54 15.00
N ALA A 203 1.70 -8.02 15.30
CA ALA A 203 1.47 -7.25 16.50
C ALA A 203 1.62 -8.11 17.76
N ILE A 204 2.18 -7.53 18.82
CA ILE A 204 2.25 -8.14 20.15
C ILE A 204 1.71 -7.16 21.19
N SER A 205 1.00 -7.69 22.18
CA SER A 205 0.59 -6.97 23.38
C SER A 205 1.50 -7.34 24.55
N GLN A 206 1.26 -6.73 25.72
CA GLN A 206 1.88 -7.11 26.99
C GLN A 206 1.78 -8.60 27.34
N ASP A 207 0.83 -9.35 26.74
CA ASP A 207 0.64 -10.79 26.99
C ASP A 207 1.84 -11.65 26.54
N ILE A 208 2.75 -11.08 25.74
CA ILE A 208 4.03 -11.72 25.41
C ILE A 208 4.94 -11.86 26.64
N LEU A 209 4.80 -10.99 27.65
CA LEU A 209 5.67 -10.96 28.82
C LEU A 209 5.34 -12.12 29.76
N GLY A 210 6.33 -12.97 30.03
CA GLY A 210 6.18 -14.14 30.91
C GLY A 210 5.46 -15.34 30.28
N ASN A 211 4.90 -15.21 29.08
CA ASN A 211 4.22 -16.29 28.37
C ASN A 211 5.19 -17.07 27.45
N GLN A 212 5.89 -18.04 28.01
CA GLN A 212 6.92 -18.81 27.29
C GLN A 212 6.39 -19.53 26.04
N LEU A 213 5.14 -20.01 26.06
CA LEU A 213 4.52 -20.68 24.91
C LEU A 213 4.29 -19.69 23.76
N TYR A 214 3.77 -18.50 24.07
CA TYR A 214 3.57 -17.46 23.08
C TYR A 214 4.90 -16.95 22.51
N GLN A 215 5.90 -16.71 23.38
CA GLN A 215 7.25 -16.31 22.97
C GLN A 215 7.88 -17.33 22.00
N ALA A 216 7.86 -18.62 22.36
CA ALA A 216 8.38 -19.69 21.51
C ALA A 216 7.63 -19.81 20.17
N TRP A 217 6.31 -19.57 20.19
CA TRP A 217 5.50 -19.57 18.98
C TRP A 217 5.85 -18.39 18.05
N PHE A 218 6.09 -17.20 18.60
CA PHE A 218 6.38 -15.97 17.88
C PHE A 218 7.76 -16.01 17.21
N VAL A 219 8.83 -16.31 17.98
CA VAL A 219 10.22 -16.31 17.47
C VAL A 219 10.46 -17.34 16.36
N LYS A 220 9.62 -18.38 16.28
CA LYS A 220 9.66 -19.38 15.20
C LYS A 220 9.13 -18.83 13.86
N ARG A 221 8.32 -17.76 13.89
CA ARG A 221 7.53 -17.28 12.73
C ARG A 221 7.96 -15.91 12.25
N PHE A 222 8.17 -14.99 13.17
CA PHE A 222 8.33 -13.57 12.88
C PHE A 222 9.72 -13.07 13.27
N ASN A 223 10.22 -12.09 12.51
CA ASN A 223 11.47 -11.36 12.81
C ASN A 223 11.23 -9.86 13.08
N VAL A 224 9.98 -9.42 13.00
CA VAL A 224 9.54 -8.05 13.29
C VAL A 224 8.32 -8.08 14.22
N ALA A 225 8.22 -7.11 15.13
CA ALA A 225 7.06 -6.88 15.95
C ALA A 225 6.58 -5.42 15.87
N VAL A 226 5.32 -5.19 16.22
CA VAL A 226 4.78 -3.87 16.55
C VAL A 226 4.02 -4.01 17.86
N PHE A 227 4.06 -2.99 18.72
CA PHE A 227 3.31 -3.02 19.97
C PHE A 227 1.89 -2.54 19.72
N GLU A 228 0.90 -3.35 20.08
CA GLU A 228 -0.50 -3.11 19.74
C GLU A 228 -1.02 -1.79 20.36
N ASN A 229 -0.63 -1.52 21.60
CA ASN A 229 -1.10 -0.35 22.35
C ASN A 229 -0.02 0.33 23.19
N GLU A 230 1.06 -0.36 23.53
CA GLU A 230 1.94 0.00 24.64
C GLU A 230 2.80 1.25 24.39
N LEU A 231 2.89 1.72 23.14
CA LEU A 231 3.55 2.97 22.76
C LEU A 231 2.56 4.11 22.43
N LYS A 232 1.27 3.82 22.22
CA LYS A 232 0.26 4.86 21.90
C LYS A 232 0.12 5.86 23.04
N TRP A 233 -0.15 7.12 22.72
CA TRP A 233 -0.04 8.23 23.69
C TRP A 233 -0.93 8.02 24.93
N TYR A 234 -2.15 7.50 24.75
CA TYR A 234 -3.06 7.18 25.86
C TYR A 234 -2.51 6.11 26.81
N SER A 235 -1.64 5.21 26.35
CA SER A 235 -1.01 4.18 27.17
C SER A 235 0.15 4.73 27.99
N THR A 236 0.99 5.55 27.36
CA THR A 236 2.23 6.04 27.97
C THR A 236 2.06 7.32 28.77
N GLU A 237 0.98 8.09 28.56
CA GLU A 237 0.70 9.34 29.28
C GLU A 237 -0.80 9.57 29.52
N ARG A 238 -1.44 8.62 30.21
CA ARG A 238 -2.88 8.69 30.53
C ARG A 238 -3.26 9.95 31.33
N GLN A 239 -2.37 10.46 32.17
CA GLN A 239 -2.50 11.73 32.89
C GLN A 239 -1.32 12.62 32.52
N ARG A 240 -1.58 13.90 32.21
CA ARG A 240 -0.55 14.88 31.81
C ARG A 240 0.65 14.86 32.78
N GLY A 241 1.84 14.70 32.23
CA GLY A 241 3.12 14.66 32.95
C GLY A 241 3.40 13.36 33.72
N LYS A 242 2.49 12.38 33.71
CA LYS A 242 2.70 11.06 34.36
C LYS A 242 3.04 10.00 33.32
N LEU A 243 4.28 10.06 32.85
CA LEU A 243 4.82 9.11 31.87
C LEU A 243 4.97 7.71 32.47
N ASN A 244 4.57 6.70 31.72
CA ASN A 244 4.75 5.28 32.09
C ASN A 244 5.12 4.44 30.86
N TYR A 245 6.40 4.16 30.70
CA TYR A 245 6.95 3.35 29.61
C TYR A 245 7.30 1.92 30.04
N ARG A 246 7.02 1.52 31.29
CA ARG A 246 7.52 0.27 31.88
C ARG A 246 7.23 -0.97 31.04
N VAL A 247 6.00 -1.09 30.53
CA VAL A 247 5.60 -2.27 29.75
C VAL A 247 6.26 -2.27 28.37
N ALA A 248 6.26 -1.13 27.67
CA ALA A 248 6.95 -0.98 26.40
C ALA A 248 8.46 -1.25 26.51
N ASP A 249 9.10 -0.80 27.59
CA ASP A 249 10.52 -1.08 27.87
C ASP A 249 10.79 -2.58 28.03
N GLN A 250 9.92 -3.30 28.76
CA GLN A 250 10.04 -4.73 28.97
C GLN A 250 9.83 -5.51 27.66
N MET A 251 8.87 -5.10 26.85
CA MET A 251 8.60 -5.71 25.54
C MET A 251 9.75 -5.47 24.58
N LEU A 252 10.29 -4.24 24.52
CA LEU A 252 11.43 -3.92 23.66
C LEU A 252 12.70 -4.67 24.09
N ALA A 253 12.94 -4.80 25.39
CA ALA A 253 14.03 -5.61 25.92
C ALA A 253 13.89 -7.09 25.53
N TRP A 254 12.67 -7.63 25.59
CA TRP A 254 12.39 -9.00 25.14
C TRP A 254 12.63 -9.16 23.63
N CYS A 255 12.14 -8.22 22.81
CA CYS A 255 12.37 -8.23 21.36
C CYS A 255 13.87 -8.24 21.04
N SER A 256 14.62 -7.31 21.65
CA SER A 256 16.07 -7.19 21.49
C SER A 256 16.81 -8.48 21.88
N ALA A 257 16.46 -9.08 23.02
CA ALA A 257 17.05 -10.34 23.48
C ALA A 257 16.80 -11.53 22.53
N ASN A 258 15.77 -11.46 21.69
CA ASN A 258 15.41 -12.51 20.73
C ASN A 258 15.73 -12.13 19.28
N GLY A 259 16.42 -11.01 19.03
CA GLY A 259 16.75 -10.55 17.68
C GLY A 259 15.52 -10.16 16.85
N ILE A 260 14.42 -9.77 17.53
CA ILE A 260 13.20 -9.27 16.91
C ILE A 260 13.31 -7.76 16.76
N LEU A 261 13.20 -7.29 15.52
CA LEU A 261 13.16 -5.87 15.20
C LEU A 261 11.77 -5.30 15.52
N VAL A 262 11.67 -4.01 15.83
CA VAL A 262 10.38 -3.41 16.27
C VAL A 262 10.04 -2.17 15.43
N ARG A 263 8.78 -2.06 15.01
CA ARG A 263 8.21 -0.84 14.42
C ARG A 263 7.72 0.10 15.53
N GLY A 264 8.07 1.37 15.47
CA GLY A 264 7.59 2.38 16.40
C GLY A 264 6.21 2.88 16.02
N HIS A 265 5.16 2.34 16.65
CA HIS A 265 3.77 2.69 16.38
C HIS A 265 3.08 3.18 17.67
N ASN A 266 2.60 4.41 17.75
CA ASN A 266 2.84 5.57 16.88
C ASN A 266 3.20 6.79 17.73
N ILE A 267 3.72 7.85 17.11
CA ILE A 267 3.98 9.10 17.84
C ILE A 267 2.66 9.83 18.10
N PHE A 268 1.91 10.07 17.02
CA PHE A 268 0.60 10.70 17.01
C PHE A 268 -0.43 9.87 16.26
N TRP A 269 -1.68 9.97 16.69
CA TRP A 269 -2.85 9.42 16.03
C TRP A 269 -3.86 10.54 15.87
N GLU A 270 -4.29 10.82 14.64
CA GLU A 270 -5.13 11.97 14.32
C GLU A 270 -6.58 11.82 14.78
N ASP A 271 -7.09 10.59 14.93
CA ASP A 271 -8.46 10.36 15.39
C ASP A 271 -8.63 10.81 16.85
N PRO A 272 -9.49 11.82 17.13
CA PRO A 272 -9.71 12.35 18.47
C PRO A 272 -10.14 11.29 19.50
N LYS A 273 -10.75 10.17 19.06
CA LYS A 273 -11.21 9.11 19.97
C LYS A 273 -10.06 8.38 20.67
N TYR A 274 -8.85 8.41 20.10
CA TYR A 274 -7.66 7.78 20.66
C TYR A 274 -6.70 8.76 21.34
N LEU A 275 -7.09 10.02 21.51
CA LEU A 275 -6.28 10.96 22.28
C LEU A 275 -6.39 10.69 23.78
N PRO A 276 -5.33 10.94 24.58
CA PRO A 276 -5.51 11.07 26.02
C PRO A 276 -6.58 12.12 26.32
N SER A 277 -7.50 11.83 27.25
CA SER A 277 -8.67 12.69 27.52
C SER A 277 -8.34 14.13 27.93
N TRP A 278 -7.10 14.37 28.38
CA TRP A 278 -6.61 15.70 28.75
C TRP A 278 -6.11 16.50 27.53
N VAL A 279 -5.63 15.85 26.47
CA VAL A 279 -5.12 16.50 25.24
C VAL A 279 -6.25 17.16 24.45
N ALA A 280 -7.38 16.47 24.32
CA ALA A 280 -8.54 16.96 23.55
C ALA A 280 -9.12 18.28 24.08
N LYS A 281 -8.80 18.67 25.31
CA LYS A 281 -9.33 19.86 26.00
C LYS A 281 -8.39 21.06 26.00
N LEU A 282 -7.15 20.89 25.53
CA LEU A 282 -6.14 21.94 25.56
C LEU A 282 -6.50 23.06 24.58
N ASP A 283 -6.05 24.28 24.86
CA ASP A 283 -6.01 25.35 23.87
C ASP A 283 -4.84 25.15 22.89
N LYS A 284 -4.68 26.07 21.92
CA LYS A 284 -3.64 25.95 20.88
C LYS A 284 -2.22 25.96 21.46
N GLU A 285 -1.93 26.83 22.43
CA GLU A 285 -0.58 26.98 22.99
C GLU A 285 -0.24 25.79 23.88
N GLU A 286 -1.18 25.37 24.72
CA GLU A 286 -1.01 24.18 25.56
C GLU A 286 -0.90 22.90 24.73
N LEU A 287 -1.66 22.78 23.64
CA LEU A 287 -1.58 21.63 22.74
C LEU A 287 -0.21 21.59 22.05
N GLN A 288 0.28 22.72 21.53
CA GLN A 288 1.61 22.78 20.93
C GLN A 288 2.70 22.34 21.92
N LYS A 289 2.59 22.79 23.18
CA LYS A 289 3.50 22.37 24.24
C LYS A 289 3.42 20.87 24.51
N ALA A 290 2.21 20.31 24.63
CA ALA A 290 2.00 18.88 24.87
C ALA A 290 2.53 18.01 23.72
N VAL A 291 2.34 18.44 22.47
CA VAL A 291 2.91 17.80 21.27
C VAL A 291 4.43 17.77 21.33
N ASN A 292 5.07 18.89 21.66
CA ASN A 292 6.53 18.95 21.77
C ASN A 292 7.04 18.04 22.90
N GLU A 293 6.39 18.07 24.08
CA GLU A 293 6.72 17.19 25.22
C GLU A 293 6.54 15.70 24.88
N ARG A 294 5.53 15.35 24.07
CA ARG A 294 5.31 13.99 23.57
C ARG A 294 6.44 13.53 22.68
N ILE A 295 6.81 14.33 21.67
CA ILE A 295 7.91 14.00 20.76
C ILE A 295 9.21 13.83 21.55
N GLU A 296 9.54 14.81 22.40
CA GLU A 296 10.78 14.80 23.19
C GLU A 296 10.84 13.58 24.12
N SER A 297 9.79 13.32 24.90
CA SER A 297 9.80 12.23 25.89
C SER A 297 9.78 10.83 25.27
N LEU A 298 9.03 10.64 24.17
CA LEU A 298 8.93 9.35 23.49
C LEU A 298 10.19 9.07 22.66
N MET A 299 10.58 10.00 21.80
CA MET A 299 11.63 9.75 20.81
C MET A 299 13.02 9.76 21.44
N THR A 300 13.32 10.68 22.37
CA THR A 300 14.62 10.66 23.06
C THR A 300 14.85 9.34 23.79
N ARG A 301 13.77 8.69 24.27
CA ARG A 301 13.84 7.40 24.93
C ARG A 301 14.15 6.26 23.97
N TYR A 302 13.54 6.25 22.79
CA TYR A 302 13.54 5.10 21.88
C TYR A 302 14.32 5.29 20.58
N ALA A 303 14.92 6.45 20.35
CA ALA A 303 15.71 6.74 19.15
C ALA A 303 16.72 5.61 18.86
N GLY A 304 16.74 5.14 17.60
CA GLY A 304 17.59 4.05 17.15
C GLY A 304 17.21 2.64 17.62
N ASN A 305 16.10 2.46 18.34
CA ASN A 305 15.61 1.13 18.73
C ASN A 305 14.51 0.57 17.81
N PHE A 306 13.96 1.40 16.94
CA PHE A 306 12.93 0.99 15.98
C PHE A 306 13.47 1.00 14.55
N ILE A 307 12.91 0.14 13.71
CA ILE A 307 13.28 0.05 12.28
C ILE A 307 12.58 1.07 11.41
N ASN A 308 11.50 1.66 11.92
CA ASN A 308 10.78 2.80 11.36
C ASN A 308 9.90 3.42 12.45
N TRP A 309 9.43 4.64 12.21
CA TRP A 309 8.40 5.30 13.02
C TRP A 309 7.15 5.59 12.19
N ASP A 310 5.99 5.24 12.72
CA ASP A 310 4.71 5.79 12.28
C ASP A 310 4.52 7.13 13.01
N VAL A 311 4.83 8.23 12.32
CA VAL A 311 4.87 9.57 12.93
C VAL A 311 3.47 10.09 13.21
N SER A 312 2.62 10.08 12.18
CA SER A 312 1.20 10.41 12.29
C SER A 312 0.38 9.29 11.64
N ASN A 313 -0.55 8.73 12.43
CA ASN A 313 -1.48 7.68 12.01
C ASN A 313 -2.82 8.29 11.56
N GLU A 314 -3.38 7.79 10.46
CA GLU A 314 -4.72 8.10 9.96
C GLU A 314 -4.95 9.57 9.55
N MET A 315 -3.96 10.17 8.89
CA MET A 315 -4.02 11.57 8.44
C MET A 315 -4.96 11.79 7.25
N LEU A 316 -5.40 10.75 6.56
CA LEU A 316 -6.34 10.90 5.44
C LEU A 316 -7.78 11.10 5.91
N HIS A 317 -8.16 10.51 7.04
CA HIS A 317 -9.52 10.61 7.58
C HIS A 317 -9.67 11.67 8.68
N PHE A 318 -8.57 12.03 9.34
CA PHE A 318 -8.59 12.93 10.48
C PHE A 318 -7.46 13.96 10.41
N SER A 319 -7.74 15.16 10.91
CA SER A 319 -6.82 16.32 10.87
C SER A 319 -6.73 17.05 12.21
N PHE A 320 -6.90 16.33 13.34
CA PHE A 320 -7.02 16.95 14.67
C PHE A 320 -5.91 17.95 14.97
N TYR A 321 -4.65 17.58 14.69
CA TYR A 321 -3.53 18.47 15.00
C TYR A 321 -3.45 19.64 14.02
N GLU A 322 -3.69 19.43 12.73
CA GLU A 322 -3.63 20.50 11.73
C GLU A 322 -4.76 21.52 11.90
N ASP A 323 -5.97 21.08 12.23
CA ASP A 323 -7.12 21.95 12.53
C ASP A 323 -6.84 22.87 13.73
N ARG A 324 -6.09 22.36 14.71
CA ARG A 324 -5.86 23.03 16.01
C ARG A 324 -4.58 23.85 16.04
N LEU A 325 -3.52 23.40 15.36
CA LEU A 325 -2.18 24.00 15.40
C LEU A 325 -1.86 24.77 14.12
N GLY A 326 -2.47 24.40 12.99
CA GLY A 326 -2.26 24.98 11.67
C GLY A 326 -1.98 23.90 10.63
N SER A 327 -2.23 24.19 9.34
CA SER A 327 -2.14 23.24 8.23
C SER A 327 -0.74 22.66 7.96
N ASN A 328 0.27 23.07 8.71
CA ASN A 328 1.65 22.57 8.63
C ASN A 328 2.10 21.92 9.94
N ALA A 329 1.17 21.51 10.81
CA ALA A 329 1.50 20.89 12.09
C ALA A 329 2.17 19.52 11.92
N SER A 330 1.59 18.62 11.12
CA SER A 330 2.15 17.29 10.87
C SER A 330 3.56 17.37 10.30
N ASP A 331 3.75 18.34 9.42
CA ASP A 331 5.01 18.80 8.87
C ASP A 331 6.09 19.05 9.96
N GLY A 332 5.74 19.76 11.03
CA GLY A 332 6.62 19.96 12.20
C GLY A 332 6.91 18.67 12.97
N PHE A 333 6.00 17.70 12.99
CA PHE A 333 6.18 16.43 13.69
C PHE A 333 7.24 15.57 12.99
N TYR A 334 7.14 15.43 11.67
CA TYR A 334 8.15 14.73 10.87
C TYR A 334 9.53 15.36 11.03
N GLN A 335 9.61 16.69 11.02
CA GLN A 335 10.88 17.38 11.24
C GLN A 335 11.48 17.09 12.62
N ALA A 336 10.71 17.31 13.69
CA ALA A 336 11.20 17.08 15.04
C ALA A 336 11.59 15.60 15.25
N ALA A 337 10.84 14.67 14.64
CA ALA A 337 11.18 13.25 14.68
C ALA A 337 12.52 12.95 14.00
N GLN A 338 12.77 13.52 12.82
CA GLN A 338 14.04 13.36 12.09
C GLN A 338 15.22 14.02 12.79
N GLU A 339 15.00 15.15 13.47
CA GLU A 339 16.04 15.82 14.25
C GLU A 339 16.51 14.96 15.44
N ILE A 340 15.60 14.21 16.07
CA ILE A 340 15.90 13.34 17.21
C ILE A 340 16.45 11.97 16.78
N ASP A 341 15.89 11.38 15.73
CA ASP A 341 16.25 10.03 15.25
C ASP A 341 16.54 10.03 13.73
N PRO A 342 17.66 10.65 13.29
CA PRO A 342 17.93 10.96 11.88
C PRO A 342 18.22 9.75 10.99
N TRP A 343 18.37 8.55 11.56
CA TRP A 343 18.71 7.33 10.82
C TRP A 343 17.53 6.37 10.68
N THR A 344 16.42 6.66 11.36
CA THR A 344 15.25 5.79 11.38
C THR A 344 14.21 6.29 10.38
N PRO A 345 13.79 5.45 9.41
CA PRO A 345 12.80 5.84 8.41
C PRO A 345 11.48 6.33 8.99
N MET A 346 11.00 7.48 8.50
CA MET A 346 9.70 8.06 8.88
C MET A 346 8.59 7.64 7.91
N PHE A 347 7.51 7.10 8.46
CA PHE A 347 6.36 6.59 7.73
C PHE A 347 5.11 7.45 8.00
N MET A 348 4.25 7.51 6.99
CA MET A 348 2.83 7.80 7.12
C MET A 348 2.11 6.44 7.10
N ASN A 349 1.11 6.25 7.96
CA ASN A 349 0.38 4.99 8.10
C ASN A 349 -1.13 5.27 8.11
N ASP A 350 -1.85 4.70 7.16
CA ASP A 350 -3.29 4.93 6.96
C ASP A 350 -3.99 3.65 6.50
N TYR A 351 -5.28 3.54 6.82
CA TYR A 351 -6.18 2.48 6.36
C TYR A 351 -6.98 2.87 5.12
N ASN A 352 -7.70 1.90 4.56
CA ASN A 352 -8.58 1.99 3.38
C ASN A 352 -7.92 2.30 2.04
N VAL A 353 -6.64 2.69 2.00
CA VAL A 353 -5.90 3.04 0.79
C VAL A 353 -5.88 1.92 -0.26
N ILE A 354 -5.80 0.67 0.19
CA ILE A 354 -5.80 -0.52 -0.67
C ILE A 354 -6.97 -1.47 -0.38
N GLU A 355 -7.69 -1.24 0.72
CA GLU A 355 -8.75 -2.06 1.25
C GLU A 355 -10.10 -1.67 0.64
N SER A 356 -10.32 -0.37 0.42
CA SER A 356 -11.58 0.17 -0.09
C SER A 356 -11.36 1.05 -1.32
N CYS A 357 -11.98 0.65 -2.43
CA CYS A 357 -11.98 1.42 -3.68
C CYS A 357 -12.96 2.61 -3.62
N ASP A 358 -13.94 2.56 -2.71
CA ASP A 358 -15.03 3.52 -2.59
C ASP A 358 -14.74 4.66 -1.59
N ASP A 359 -13.68 4.55 -0.79
CA ASP A 359 -13.27 5.60 0.15
C ASP A 359 -12.55 6.73 -0.59
N SER A 360 -13.23 7.87 -0.74
CA SER A 360 -12.66 9.04 -1.42
C SER A 360 -11.62 9.78 -0.59
N GLU A 361 -11.69 9.71 0.74
CA GLU A 361 -10.73 10.36 1.64
C GLU A 361 -9.39 9.61 1.59
N ALA A 362 -9.45 8.28 1.56
CA ALA A 362 -8.28 7.40 1.56
C ALA A 362 -7.77 6.96 0.18
N SER A 363 -8.20 7.61 -0.92
CA SER A 363 -7.78 7.16 -2.25
C SER A 363 -6.25 7.14 -2.42
N VAL A 364 -5.71 6.30 -3.30
CA VAL A 364 -4.27 6.23 -3.57
C VAL A 364 -3.69 7.59 -3.98
N ASP A 365 -4.48 8.40 -4.70
CA ASP A 365 -4.06 9.76 -5.07
C ASP A 365 -4.09 10.72 -3.88
N ALA A 366 -5.03 10.59 -2.95
CA ALA A 366 -5.04 11.37 -1.71
C ALA A 366 -3.82 11.05 -0.86
N TYR A 367 -3.49 9.77 -0.71
CA TYR A 367 -2.26 9.32 -0.05
C TYR A 367 -1.01 9.92 -0.71
N ILE A 368 -0.88 9.82 -2.05
CA ILE A 368 0.26 10.39 -2.78
C ILE A 368 0.32 11.92 -2.63
N GLN A 369 -0.81 12.60 -2.70
CA GLN A 369 -0.90 14.05 -2.58
C GLN A 369 -0.44 14.50 -1.19
N ARG A 370 -0.91 13.83 -0.14
CA ARG A 370 -0.47 14.06 1.24
C ARG A 370 1.02 13.80 1.42
N LEU A 371 1.53 12.74 0.78
CA LEU A 371 2.97 12.48 0.79
C LEU A 371 3.80 13.61 0.17
N ILE A 372 3.32 14.18 -0.94
CA ILE A 372 3.97 15.29 -1.64
C ILE A 372 3.95 16.56 -0.80
N GLU A 373 2.84 16.86 -0.13
CA GLU A 373 2.68 18.05 0.71
C GLU A 373 3.70 18.10 1.84
N ILE A 374 3.85 17.01 2.60
CA ILE A 374 4.83 16.92 3.69
C ILE A 374 6.27 16.98 3.14
N ARG A 375 6.53 16.37 1.97
CA ARG A 375 7.85 16.43 1.31
C ARG A 375 8.22 17.83 0.82
N ALA A 376 7.25 18.59 0.32
CA ALA A 376 7.48 19.92 -0.24
C ALA A 376 8.09 20.90 0.78
N SER A 377 7.90 20.63 2.07
CA SER A 377 8.49 21.40 3.16
C SER A 377 9.94 21.03 3.50
N GLY A 378 10.62 20.25 2.64
CA GLY A 378 12.04 19.90 2.78
C GLY A 378 12.30 18.66 3.64
N ARG A 379 11.26 17.88 3.94
CA ARG A 379 11.29 16.77 4.91
C ARG A 379 11.21 15.44 4.20
N VAL A 380 11.89 14.43 4.72
CA VAL A 380 12.01 13.15 4.01
C VAL A 380 11.06 12.14 4.64
N MET A 381 9.89 11.92 4.04
CA MET A 381 9.20 10.65 4.27
C MET A 381 9.90 9.56 3.49
N GLU A 382 10.24 8.50 4.19
CA GLU A 382 11.11 7.42 3.74
C GLU A 382 10.37 6.10 3.60
N GLY A 383 9.07 6.05 3.90
CA GLY A 383 8.24 4.88 3.67
C GLY A 383 6.73 5.13 3.63
N ILE A 384 6.03 4.13 3.10
CA ILE A 384 4.57 4.07 2.94
C ILE A 384 4.06 2.96 3.87
N GLY A 385 3.19 3.30 4.82
CA GLY A 385 2.49 2.37 5.69
C GLY A 385 1.03 2.24 5.27
N LEU A 386 0.58 1.02 5.01
CA LEU A 386 -0.79 0.70 4.63
C LEU A 386 -1.31 -0.29 5.66
N GLU A 387 -2.27 0.13 6.50
CA GLU A 387 -2.74 -0.69 7.62
C GLU A 387 -3.22 -2.06 7.15
N SER A 388 -3.95 -2.10 6.03
CA SER A 388 -4.34 -3.35 5.35
C SER A 388 -5.37 -4.17 6.15
N HIS A 389 -6.34 -3.47 6.76
CA HIS A 389 -7.48 -4.08 7.45
C HIS A 389 -8.56 -4.48 6.45
N PHE A 390 -8.54 -5.73 5.99
CA PHE A 390 -9.43 -6.17 4.92
C PHE A 390 -10.71 -6.83 5.44
N ASP A 391 -11.85 -6.51 4.81
CA ASP A 391 -12.98 -7.45 4.78
C ASP A 391 -12.63 -8.63 3.87
N LYS A 392 -13.09 -8.61 2.61
CA LYS A 392 -12.64 -9.51 1.55
C LYS A 392 -11.71 -8.74 0.62
N PRO A 393 -10.47 -9.16 0.41
CA PRO A 393 -9.55 -8.41 -0.43
C PRO A 393 -9.93 -8.46 -1.91
N ASN A 394 -9.96 -7.28 -2.54
CA ASN A 394 -10.02 -7.15 -3.99
C ASN A 394 -8.60 -7.16 -4.57
N ILE A 395 -8.07 -8.35 -4.86
CA ILE A 395 -6.68 -8.54 -5.34
C ILE A 395 -6.33 -7.69 -6.57
N PRO A 396 -7.17 -7.60 -7.61
CA PRO A 396 -6.93 -6.68 -8.73
C PRO A 396 -6.76 -5.21 -8.31
N PHE A 397 -7.61 -4.72 -7.40
CA PHE A 397 -7.51 -3.35 -6.89
C PHE A 397 -6.25 -3.14 -6.04
N VAL A 398 -5.98 -4.03 -5.08
CA VAL A 398 -4.77 -3.99 -4.24
C VAL A 398 -3.51 -3.93 -5.11
N ARG A 399 -3.42 -4.79 -6.13
CA ARG A 399 -2.29 -4.78 -7.07
C ARG A 399 -2.17 -3.43 -7.80
N ALA A 400 -3.28 -2.90 -8.31
CA ALA A 400 -3.28 -1.62 -9.01
C ALA A 400 -2.83 -0.46 -8.11
N ALA A 401 -3.30 -0.42 -6.87
CA ALA A 401 -2.94 0.56 -5.87
C ALA A 401 -1.44 0.48 -5.50
N LEU A 402 -0.93 -0.73 -5.23
CA LEU A 402 0.50 -0.95 -4.96
C LEU A 402 1.38 -0.58 -6.15
N GLU A 403 0.98 -0.91 -7.38
CA GLU A 403 1.73 -0.52 -8.59
C GLU A 403 1.75 1.00 -8.75
N LYS A 404 0.66 1.71 -8.42
CA LYS A 404 0.60 3.17 -8.44
C LYS A 404 1.47 3.80 -7.34
N LEU A 405 1.42 3.32 -6.10
CA LEU A 405 2.29 3.78 -5.01
C LEU A 405 3.77 3.51 -5.30
N SER A 406 4.09 2.40 -5.97
CA SER A 406 5.48 2.03 -6.29
C SER A 406 6.20 3.05 -7.18
N THR A 407 5.46 3.88 -7.93
CA THR A 407 6.07 4.94 -8.76
C THR A 407 6.76 6.02 -7.93
N LEU A 408 6.47 6.11 -6.63
CA LEU A 408 7.12 7.06 -5.71
C LEU A 408 8.55 6.67 -5.35
N GLY A 409 8.96 5.43 -5.64
CA GLY A 409 10.28 4.95 -5.25
C GLY A 409 10.48 4.93 -3.73
N LEU A 410 9.42 4.62 -2.97
CA LEU A 410 9.47 4.42 -1.53
C LEU A 410 9.20 2.96 -1.18
N PRO A 411 9.77 2.43 -0.07
CA PRO A 411 9.37 1.14 0.46
C PRO A 411 7.90 1.19 0.91
N ILE A 412 7.14 0.16 0.55
CA ILE A 412 5.73 -0.03 0.93
C ILE A 412 5.65 -1.16 1.93
N TRP A 413 5.02 -0.90 3.08
CA TRP A 413 4.79 -1.87 4.14
C TRP A 413 3.30 -2.05 4.31
N LEU A 414 2.86 -3.31 4.34
CA LEU A 414 1.54 -3.62 4.88
C LEU A 414 1.73 -3.85 6.37
N THR A 415 1.17 -2.97 7.18
CA THR A 415 1.63 -2.72 8.54
C THR A 415 0.82 -3.46 9.59
N GLU A 416 -0.47 -3.72 9.32
CA GLU A 416 -1.45 -4.23 10.29
C GLU A 416 -2.39 -5.29 9.67
N VAL A 417 -1.90 -6.03 8.66
CA VAL A 417 -2.70 -6.94 7.85
C VAL A 417 -3.56 -7.89 8.70
N ASP A 418 -4.87 -7.76 8.53
CA ASP A 418 -5.85 -8.73 8.99
C ASP A 418 -6.99 -8.88 7.97
N VAL A 419 -7.85 -9.86 8.26
CA VAL A 419 -8.98 -10.24 7.42
C VAL A 419 -10.15 -10.50 8.32
N ASN A 420 -11.31 -9.98 7.96
CA ASN A 420 -12.53 -10.17 8.73
C ASN A 420 -12.76 -11.66 9.04
N ALA A 421 -12.91 -11.95 10.33
CA ALA A 421 -13.01 -13.31 10.86
C ALA A 421 -14.23 -14.09 10.35
N ASN A 422 -15.21 -13.42 9.72
CA ASN A 422 -16.39 -14.05 9.14
C ASN A 422 -16.11 -14.81 7.84
N PHE A 423 -14.95 -14.62 7.20
CA PHE A 423 -14.57 -15.37 6.00
C PHE A 423 -13.92 -16.72 6.33
N ASP A 424 -13.88 -17.66 5.39
CA ASP A 424 -13.25 -18.97 5.62
C ASP A 424 -11.71 -18.87 5.75
N HIS A 425 -11.07 -19.91 6.29
CA HIS A 425 -9.61 -19.92 6.47
C HIS A 425 -8.83 -19.79 5.16
N GLN A 426 -9.43 -20.12 4.00
CA GLN A 426 -8.77 -19.97 2.70
C GLN A 426 -8.74 -18.50 2.28
N THR A 427 -9.83 -17.78 2.51
CA THR A 427 -9.97 -16.34 2.28
C THR A 427 -9.14 -15.55 3.29
N GLN A 428 -9.15 -15.96 4.56
CA GLN A 428 -8.26 -15.41 5.60
C GLN A 428 -6.79 -15.78 5.38
N GLY A 429 -6.53 -16.94 4.76
CA GLY A 429 -5.20 -17.51 4.56
C GLY A 429 -4.27 -16.69 3.66
N PHE A 430 -4.79 -15.67 2.99
CA PHE A 430 -4.01 -14.55 2.44
C PHE A 430 -2.76 -14.89 1.60
N ASP A 431 -2.71 -16.07 0.99
CA ASP A 431 -1.58 -16.51 0.14
C ASP A 431 -1.34 -15.58 -1.08
N GLN A 432 -2.31 -14.71 -1.42
CA GLN A 432 -2.29 -13.89 -2.64
C GLN A 432 -1.71 -12.47 -2.43
N ILE A 433 -1.77 -11.90 -1.23
CA ILE A 433 -1.28 -10.53 -0.94
C ILE A 433 0.17 -10.57 -0.47
N ASN A 434 0.51 -11.47 0.46
CA ASN A 434 1.86 -11.60 1.04
C ASN A 434 2.97 -11.82 -0.01
N GLU A 435 2.64 -12.39 -1.16
CA GLU A 435 3.61 -12.64 -2.23
C GLU A 435 3.54 -11.62 -3.39
N GLY A 436 2.42 -10.89 -3.53
CA GLY A 436 2.24 -9.83 -4.53
C GLY A 436 2.99 -8.52 -4.20
N ILE A 437 3.13 -8.21 -2.90
CA ILE A 437 3.86 -7.01 -2.41
C ILE A 437 5.37 -7.12 -2.65
N MET A 438 5.89 -8.32 -2.87
CA MET A 438 7.32 -8.57 -3.09
C MET A 438 7.90 -7.92 -4.36
N LYS A 439 7.06 -7.27 -5.17
CA LYS A 439 7.41 -6.49 -6.37
C LYS A 439 7.79 -5.03 -6.07
N SER A 440 7.28 -4.38 -5.01
CA SER A 440 7.47 -2.93 -4.80
C SER A 440 8.71 -2.55 -3.98
N SER A 441 9.33 -3.50 -3.25
CA SER A 441 10.44 -3.18 -2.34
C SER A 441 11.83 -3.07 -2.99
N GLU A 442 11.98 -3.26 -4.31
CA GLU A 442 13.30 -3.36 -4.96
C GLU A 442 13.44 -2.61 -6.30
N ASP A 443 12.43 -1.85 -6.76
CA ASP A 443 12.63 -0.96 -7.93
C ASP A 443 13.49 0.28 -7.59
N ILE A 444 13.99 0.39 -6.35
CA ILE A 444 14.92 1.44 -5.90
C ILE A 444 16.25 0.79 -5.53
N GLY A 445 17.04 0.47 -6.55
CA GLY A 445 18.33 -0.18 -6.40
C GLY A 445 18.85 -0.63 -7.74
N GLY A 446 19.10 0.33 -8.64
CA GLY A 446 19.74 0.09 -9.92
C GLY A 446 21.14 -0.51 -9.77
N ARG A 447 21.23 -1.82 -9.56
CA ARG A 447 22.35 -2.66 -9.96
C ARG A 447 21.78 -3.99 -10.47
N LYS A 448 21.62 -4.07 -11.79
CA LYS A 448 21.66 -5.37 -12.49
C LYS A 448 23.06 -5.95 -12.32
N GLY A 449 23.30 -6.60 -11.19
CA GLY A 449 24.45 -7.47 -11.01
C GLY A 449 24.15 -8.82 -11.61
N ASN A 450 24.78 -9.17 -12.73
CA ASN A 450 24.99 -10.58 -13.14
C ASN A 450 25.96 -11.26 -12.16
N ALA A 451 25.66 -11.23 -10.86
CA ALA A 451 26.49 -11.85 -9.84
C ALA A 451 26.18 -13.35 -9.82
N ARG A 452 27.14 -14.15 -10.30
CA ARG A 452 27.19 -15.57 -9.96
C ARG A 452 27.74 -15.66 -8.54
N ASP A 453 26.91 -16.15 -7.65
CA ASP A 453 27.30 -16.43 -6.28
C ASP A 453 27.89 -17.84 -6.22
N GLU A 454 29.22 -17.92 -6.15
CA GLU A 454 29.97 -19.16 -5.96
C GLU A 454 30.28 -19.35 -4.46
N THR A 455 30.15 -20.58 -3.96
CA THR A 455 30.53 -20.91 -2.58
C THR A 455 31.26 -22.24 -2.55
N TYR A 456 32.42 -22.24 -1.88
CA TYR A 456 33.33 -23.38 -1.77
C TYR A 456 33.20 -23.99 -0.37
N ILE A 457 32.96 -25.29 -0.30
CA ILE A 457 32.88 -26.02 0.97
C ILE A 457 33.92 -27.16 0.93
N SER A 458 34.90 -27.09 1.83
CA SER A 458 35.86 -28.17 2.06
C SER A 458 35.40 -29.05 3.21
N HIS A 459 35.41 -30.37 2.99
CA HIS A 459 35.04 -31.35 4.00
C HIS A 459 36.25 -31.67 4.89
N ASP A 460 36.14 -31.41 6.19
CA ASP A 460 37.07 -31.93 7.20
C ASP A 460 36.35 -32.98 8.06
N ASN A 461 37.05 -34.05 8.41
CA ASN A 461 36.49 -35.16 9.19
C ASN A 461 36.31 -34.73 10.64
N GLY A 462 35.14 -34.21 11.01
CA GLY A 462 34.70 -34.21 12.41
C GLY A 462 33.94 -32.99 12.96
N GLU A 463 33.87 -31.86 12.27
CA GLU A 463 33.19 -30.67 12.82
C GLU A 463 32.15 -30.06 11.87
N LYS A 464 30.90 -29.94 12.37
CA LYS A 464 29.81 -29.20 11.72
C LYS A 464 30.19 -27.71 11.64
N LYS A 465 30.59 -27.23 10.47
CA LYS A 465 30.76 -25.79 10.23
C LYS A 465 29.40 -25.14 9.91
N ASN A 466 28.93 -24.25 10.78
CA ASN A 466 27.87 -23.30 10.48
C ASN A 466 28.44 -22.15 9.63
N PHE A 467 27.76 -21.76 8.56
CA PHE A 467 28.12 -20.56 7.79
C PHE A 467 27.06 -19.48 7.94
N VAL A 468 27.51 -18.30 8.37
CA VAL A 468 26.83 -17.01 8.29
C VAL A 468 27.28 -16.35 6.99
N ARG A 469 26.34 -15.93 6.14
CA ARG A 469 26.66 -15.11 4.97
C ARG A 469 26.71 -13.64 5.39
N LYS A 470 27.84 -12.99 5.13
CA LYS A 470 28.05 -11.54 5.28
C LYS A 470 27.33 -10.85 4.12
N TYR A 471 26.39 -9.93 4.41
CA TYR A 471 25.77 -9.09 3.40
C TYR A 471 26.82 -8.10 2.86
N GLY A 472 27.00 -8.08 1.54
CA GLY A 472 27.56 -6.93 0.83
C GLY A 472 26.45 -5.91 0.60
N MET A 473 26.79 -4.64 0.81
CA MET A 473 25.94 -3.44 0.76
C MET A 473 24.97 -3.39 -0.42
#